data_AF-A0A7W1C3V7-F1
#
_entry.id   AF-A0A7W1C3V7-F1
#
_cell.length_a   1.000
_cell.length_b   1.000
_cell.length_c   1.000
_cell.angle_alpha   90.00
_cell.angle_beta   90.00
_cell.angle_gamma   90.00
#
_symmetry.space_group_name_H-M   'P 1'
#
loop_
_entity.id
_entity.type
_entity.pdbx_description
1 polymer ?
#
loop_
_entity_poly.entity_id
_entity_poly.type
_entity_poly.pdbx_seq_one_letter_code
_entity_poly.pdbx_strand_id
1 'polypeptide(L)'
;ADIRASLESLAPELAEARRALESAPPGQRYLLERKLDAQKKEMLRSAAETVAARVYDEMRAVAADSVLEALPRSSAVAEAQAVLNAVFLVRRDQFDAFRARVSDIVGTHKDRGFHFEFTGPWPAYHFVTRASE
;
A
#
# COMPACT_ATOMS: atom_id res chain seq x y z
N ALA A 1 12.04 -2.32 2.22
CA ALA A 1 12.29 -0.88 2.02
C ALA A 1 11.20 -0.18 2.80
N ASP A 2 11.64 0.53 3.83
CA ASP A 2 10.80 1.20 4.81
C ASP A 2 10.14 2.41 4.14
N ILE A 3 8.87 2.74 4.42
CA ILE A 3 8.29 4.02 4.01
C ILE A 3 9.22 5.15 4.43
N ARG A 4 9.84 5.02 5.61
CA ARG A 4 10.86 5.95 6.10
C ARG A 4 12.04 6.10 5.13
N ALA A 5 12.56 5.01 4.56
CA ALA A 5 13.68 5.06 3.62
C ALA A 5 13.29 5.74 2.30
N SER A 6 12.06 5.49 1.80
CA SER A 6 11.51 6.20 0.63
C SER A 6 11.29 7.69 0.93
N LEU A 7 10.84 8.04 2.14
CA LEU A 7 10.72 9.44 2.57
C LEU A 7 12.09 10.12 2.72
N GLU A 8 13.10 9.41 3.23
CA GLU A 8 14.46 9.91 3.39
C GLU A 8 15.16 10.15 2.05
N SER A 9 15.01 9.24 1.08
CA SER A 9 15.59 9.43 -0.26
C SER A 9 15.01 10.63 -1.01
N LEU A 10 13.78 11.01 -0.68
CA LEU A 10 13.04 12.09 -1.36
C LEU A 10 13.01 13.40 -0.56
N ALA A 11 13.54 13.40 0.66
CA ALA A 11 13.78 14.60 1.47
C ALA A 11 14.56 15.72 0.74
N PRO A 12 15.60 15.44 -0.07
CA PRO A 12 16.31 16.50 -0.80
C PRO A 12 15.46 17.19 -1.87
N GLU A 13 14.67 16.45 -2.65
CA GLU A 13 13.76 17.02 -3.67
C GLU A 13 12.67 17.89 -3.03
N LEU A 14 12.13 17.45 -1.89
CA LEU A 14 11.18 18.23 -1.10
C LEU A 14 11.83 19.49 -0.50
N ALA A 15 13.09 19.41 -0.10
CA ALA A 15 13.82 20.56 0.43
C ALA A 15 14.08 21.62 -0.66
N GLU A 16 14.45 21.20 -1.87
CA GLU A 16 14.61 22.12 -3.01
C GLU A 16 13.28 22.78 -3.40
N ALA A 17 12.20 22.01 -3.47
CA ALA A 17 10.87 22.53 -3.77
C ALA A 17 10.37 23.50 -2.68
N ARG A 18 10.71 23.26 -1.40
CA ARG A 18 10.45 24.22 -0.30
C ARG A 18 11.24 25.52 -0.44
N ARG A 19 12.55 25.45 -0.78
CA ARG A 19 13.37 26.65 -1.02
C ARG A 19 12.86 27.49 -2.21
N ALA A 20 12.36 26.83 -3.25
CA ALA A 20 11.73 27.50 -4.38
C ALA A 20 10.44 28.24 -3.96
N LEU A 21 9.72 27.74 -2.94
CA LEU A 21 8.54 28.39 -2.38
C LEU A 21 8.88 29.65 -1.58
N GLU A 22 9.94 29.58 -0.79
CA GLU A 22 10.42 30.70 0.06
C GLU A 22 10.91 31.88 -0.78
N SER A 23 11.54 31.59 -1.92
CA SER A 23 12.02 32.62 -2.87
C SER A 23 10.97 33.09 -3.89
N ALA A 24 9.78 32.47 -3.92
CA ALA A 24 8.75 32.79 -4.91
C ALA A 24 8.03 34.12 -4.64
N PRO A 25 7.73 34.91 -5.70
CA PRO A 25 6.85 36.06 -5.62
C PRO A 25 5.43 35.69 -5.15
N PRO A 26 4.68 36.59 -4.48
CA PRO A 26 3.36 36.31 -3.92
C PRO A 26 2.36 35.69 -4.91
N GLY A 27 2.42 36.08 -6.19
CA GLY A 27 1.53 35.57 -7.24
C GLY A 27 1.83 34.14 -7.72
N GLN A 28 3.06 33.63 -7.52
CA GLN A 28 3.45 32.27 -7.92
C GLN A 28 3.43 31.27 -6.76
N ARG A 29 3.38 31.75 -5.51
CA ARG A 29 3.44 30.93 -4.31
C ARG A 29 2.33 29.88 -4.23
N TYR A 30 1.09 30.25 -4.53
CA TYR A 30 -0.04 29.30 -4.52
C TYR A 30 0.14 28.13 -5.50
N LEU A 31 0.65 28.41 -6.71
CA LEU A 31 0.88 27.36 -7.72
C LEU A 31 1.99 26.41 -7.29
N LEU A 32 3.05 26.95 -6.68
CA LEU A 32 4.17 26.16 -6.18
C LEU A 32 3.78 25.34 -4.94
N GLU A 33 2.95 25.88 -4.04
CA GLU A 33 2.38 25.15 -2.89
C GLU A 33 1.56 23.95 -3.37
N ARG A 34 0.64 24.18 -4.32
CA ARG A 34 -0.17 23.12 -4.90
C ARG A 34 0.67 22.06 -5.62
N LYS A 35 1.72 22.47 -6.34
CA LYS A 35 2.65 21.54 -7.00
C LYS A 35 3.40 20.69 -5.98
N LEU A 36 3.92 21.31 -4.93
CA LEU A 36 4.63 20.63 -3.85
C LEU A 36 3.73 19.62 -3.14
N ASP A 37 2.47 19.97 -2.85
CA ASP A 37 1.53 19.05 -2.21
C ASP A 37 1.13 17.88 -3.12
N ALA A 38 0.97 18.12 -4.42
CA ALA A 38 0.76 17.05 -5.38
C ALA A 38 1.96 16.10 -5.44
N GLN A 39 3.19 16.63 -5.46
CA GLN A 39 4.41 15.82 -5.43
C GLN A 39 4.51 14.98 -4.15
N LYS A 40 4.27 15.56 -2.98
CA LYS A 40 4.26 14.80 -1.71
C LYS A 40 3.26 13.65 -1.72
N LYS A 41 2.04 13.90 -2.21
CA LYS A 41 0.98 12.87 -2.29
C LYS A 41 1.39 11.73 -3.21
N GLU A 42 1.93 12.06 -4.38
CA GLU A 42 2.40 11.07 -5.35
C GLU A 42 3.54 10.20 -4.80
N MET A 43 4.48 10.81 -4.09
CA MET A 43 5.58 10.11 -3.45
C MET A 43 5.10 9.15 -2.35
N LEU A 44 4.19 9.61 -1.49
CA LEU A 44 3.58 8.77 -0.46
C LEU A 44 2.84 7.58 -1.07
N ARG A 45 2.09 7.82 -2.15
CA ARG A 45 1.39 6.77 -2.91
C ARG A 45 2.36 5.73 -3.45
N SER A 46 3.41 6.15 -4.14
CA SER A 46 4.41 5.23 -4.71
C SER A 46 5.14 4.40 -3.64
N ALA A 47 5.48 5.02 -2.50
CA ALA A 47 6.07 4.31 -1.38
C ALA A 47 5.11 3.27 -0.78
N ALA A 48 3.83 3.62 -0.64
CA ALA A 48 2.80 2.71 -0.16
C ALA A 48 2.57 1.54 -1.12
N GLU A 49 2.53 1.78 -2.43
CA GLU A 49 2.42 0.76 -3.48
C GLU A 49 3.62 -0.20 -3.46
N THR A 50 4.83 0.30 -3.23
CA THR A 50 6.03 -0.53 -3.11
C THR A 50 5.95 -1.49 -1.92
N VAL A 51 5.42 -1.03 -0.78
CA VAL A 51 5.20 -1.89 0.39
C VAL A 51 4.07 -2.89 0.12
N ALA A 52 2.96 -2.44 -0.46
CA ALA A 52 1.84 -3.29 -0.84
C ALA A 52 2.27 -4.45 -1.75
N ALA A 53 3.10 -4.19 -2.76
CA ALA A 53 3.64 -5.22 -3.64
C ALA A 53 4.48 -6.25 -2.88
N ARG A 54 5.33 -5.81 -1.96
CA ARG A 54 6.13 -6.72 -1.11
C ARG A 54 5.26 -7.57 -0.20
N VAL A 55 4.27 -6.96 0.45
CA VAL A 55 3.31 -7.68 1.30
C VAL A 55 2.58 -8.74 0.47
N TYR A 56 2.13 -8.39 -0.73
CA TYR A 56 1.51 -9.34 -1.64
C TYR A 56 2.43 -10.50 -1.98
N ASP A 57 3.69 -10.24 -2.36
CA ASP A 57 4.66 -11.29 -2.68
C ASP A 57 4.95 -12.22 -1.49
N GLU A 58 5.12 -11.64 -0.29
CA GLU A 58 5.35 -12.38 0.95
C GLU A 58 4.16 -13.30 1.30
N MET A 59 2.93 -12.79 1.14
CA MET A 59 1.72 -13.56 1.40
C MET A 59 1.45 -14.61 0.32
N ARG A 60 1.73 -14.29 -0.94
CA ARG A 60 1.62 -15.20 -2.08
C ARG A 60 2.53 -16.41 -1.92
N ALA A 61 3.74 -16.22 -1.39
CA ALA A 61 4.71 -17.31 -1.19
C ALA A 61 4.22 -18.41 -0.22
N VAL A 62 3.27 -18.07 0.66
CA VAL A 62 2.68 -19.00 1.64
C VAL A 62 1.23 -19.39 1.32
N ALA A 63 0.70 -18.91 0.20
CA ALA A 63 -0.62 -19.26 -0.32
C ALA A 63 -0.49 -20.34 -1.41
N ALA A 64 -1.55 -21.12 -1.62
CA ALA A 64 -1.66 -22.04 -2.75
C ALA A 64 -1.91 -21.30 -4.07
N ASP A 65 -2.68 -20.20 -4.02
CA ASP A 65 -2.95 -19.32 -5.14
C ASP A 65 -3.32 -17.91 -4.63
N SER A 66 -3.27 -16.92 -5.51
CA SER A 66 -3.50 -15.51 -5.18
C SER A 66 -4.12 -14.74 -6.34
N VAL A 67 -5.08 -13.87 -6.05
CA VAL A 67 -5.71 -12.97 -7.02
C VAL A 67 -5.55 -11.52 -6.53
N LEU A 68 -5.11 -10.64 -7.42
CA LEU A 68 -5.19 -9.19 -7.22
C LEU A 68 -6.55 -8.69 -7.71
N GLU A 69 -7.26 -8.01 -6.83
CA GLU A 69 -8.57 -7.41 -7.13
C GLU A 69 -8.43 -5.91 -7.36
N ALA A 70 -9.43 -5.32 -8.00
CA ALA A 70 -9.49 -3.87 -8.12
C ALA A 70 -9.54 -3.23 -6.71
N LEU A 71 -8.82 -2.12 -6.54
CA LEU A 71 -8.86 -1.37 -5.28
C LEU A 71 -10.30 -0.89 -5.03
N PRO A 72 -10.82 -1.03 -3.79
CA PRO A 72 -12.16 -0.55 -3.48
C PRO A 72 -12.24 0.96 -3.66
N ARG A 73 -13.40 1.46 -4.11
CA ARG A 73 -13.63 2.90 -4.34
C ARG A 73 -13.55 3.73 -3.06
N SER A 74 -13.79 3.10 -1.91
CA SER A 74 -13.67 3.68 -0.58
C SER A 74 -12.86 2.73 0.30
N SER A 75 -11.99 3.29 1.12
CA SER A 75 -11.35 2.56 2.21
C SER A 75 -12.29 2.49 3.42
N ALA A 76 -12.10 1.47 4.27
CA ALA A 76 -12.80 1.37 5.55
C ALA A 76 -12.37 2.45 6.57
N VAL A 77 -11.23 3.09 6.33
CA VAL A 77 -10.65 4.13 7.20
C VAL A 77 -10.81 5.49 6.53
N ALA A 78 -11.50 6.43 7.18
CA ALA A 78 -11.66 7.78 6.67
C ALA A 78 -10.30 8.40 6.29
N GLU A 79 -10.24 9.01 5.10
CA GLU A 79 -9.03 9.66 4.54
C GLU A 79 -7.87 8.73 4.18
N ALA A 80 -7.99 7.41 4.35
CA ALA A 80 -7.01 6.45 3.85
C ALA A 80 -7.28 6.08 2.39
N GLN A 81 -6.22 5.79 1.63
CA GLN A 81 -6.35 5.24 0.28
C GLN A 81 -5.99 3.75 0.29
N ALA A 82 -6.84 2.91 -0.29
CA ALA A 82 -6.50 1.50 -0.47
C ALA A 82 -5.36 1.39 -1.50
N VAL A 83 -4.33 0.61 -1.15
CA VAL A 83 -3.16 0.37 -2.02
C VAL A 83 -2.95 -1.11 -2.34
N LEU A 84 -3.70 -2.00 -1.68
CA LEU A 84 -3.73 -3.43 -1.95
C LEU A 84 -5.14 -3.97 -1.74
N ASN A 85 -5.63 -4.75 -2.69
CA ASN A 85 -6.80 -5.62 -2.51
C ASN A 85 -6.46 -6.98 -3.12
N ALA A 86 -6.37 -8.01 -2.29
CA ALA A 86 -5.89 -9.32 -2.71
C ALA A 86 -6.63 -10.45 -2.00
N VAL A 87 -6.84 -11.54 -2.73
CA VAL A 87 -7.48 -12.76 -2.22
C VAL A 87 -6.44 -13.88 -2.28
N PHE A 88 -6.33 -14.65 -1.20
CA PHE A 88 -5.38 -15.76 -1.10
C PHE A 88 -6.12 -17.07 -0.88
N LEU A 89 -5.81 -18.07 -1.69
CA LEU A 89 -6.24 -19.45 -1.47
C LEU A 89 -5.22 -20.13 -0.57
N VAL A 90 -5.64 -20.61 0.59
CA VAL A 90 -4.73 -21.21 1.58
C VAL A 90 -5.17 -22.65 1.82
N ARG A 91 -4.21 -23.59 1.77
CA ARG A 91 -4.49 -24.98 2.14
C ARG A 91 -4.85 -25.05 3.62
N ARG A 92 -5.81 -25.89 3.99
CA ARG A 92 -6.31 -25.98 5.37
C ARG A 92 -5.22 -26.30 6.39
N ASP A 93 -4.28 -27.16 6.03
CA ASP A 93 -3.12 -27.55 6.85
C ASP A 93 -2.07 -26.44 7.02
N GLN A 94 -2.11 -25.39 6.18
CA GLN A 94 -1.18 -24.25 6.19
C GLN A 94 -1.81 -22.97 6.76
N PHE A 95 -3.10 -23.01 7.14
CA PHE A 95 -3.84 -21.82 7.53
C PHE A 95 -3.25 -21.13 8.76
N ASP A 96 -2.78 -21.89 9.76
CA ASP A 96 -2.15 -21.31 10.95
C ASP A 96 -0.82 -20.60 10.62
N ALA A 97 -0.01 -21.17 9.73
CA ALA A 97 1.23 -20.55 9.27
C ALA A 97 0.95 -19.26 8.49
N PHE A 98 -0.07 -19.28 7.64
CA PHE A 98 -0.54 -18.09 6.92
C PHE A 98 -0.99 -16.98 7.88
N ARG A 99 -1.79 -17.33 8.90
CA ARG A 99 -2.25 -16.38 9.93
C ARG A 99 -1.11 -15.80 10.75
N ALA A 100 -0.11 -16.61 11.10
CA ALA A 100 1.09 -16.12 11.78
C ALA A 100 1.83 -15.08 10.90
N ARG A 101 1.98 -15.37 9.60
CA ARG A 101 2.61 -14.43 8.66
C ARG A 101 1.84 -13.12 8.54
N VAL A 102 0.51 -13.16 8.50
CA VAL A 102 -0.35 -11.97 8.55
C VAL A 102 -0.05 -11.15 9.80
N SER A 103 0.01 -11.79 10.96
CA SER A 103 0.28 -11.11 12.24
C SER A 103 1.65 -10.41 12.24
N ASP A 104 2.68 -11.06 11.67
CA ASP A 104 4.02 -10.48 11.57
C ASP A 104 4.06 -9.24 10.66
N ILE A 105 3.35 -9.30 9.53
CA ILE A 105 3.23 -8.17 8.60
C ILE A 105 2.51 -6.99 9.27
N VAL A 106 1.38 -7.25 9.92
CA VAL A 106 0.65 -6.21 10.66
C VAL A 106 1.53 -5.60 11.75
N GLY A 107 2.23 -6.43 12.53
CA GLY A 107 3.15 -5.97 13.56
C GLY A 107 4.28 -5.09 13.03
N THR A 108 4.81 -5.42 11.85
CA THR A 108 5.91 -4.69 11.20
C THR A 108 5.46 -3.33 10.65
N HIS A 109 4.20 -3.22 10.21
CA HIS A 109 3.72 -2.07 9.43
C HIS A 109 2.69 -1.18 10.14
N LYS A 110 2.08 -1.61 11.25
CA LYS A 110 1.08 -0.82 11.99
C LYS A 110 1.59 0.57 12.42
N ASP A 111 2.84 0.66 12.87
CA ASP A 111 3.45 1.90 13.35
C ASP A 111 4.01 2.76 12.20
N ARG A 112 3.82 2.29 10.95
CA ARG A 112 4.28 2.93 9.71
C ARG A 112 3.12 3.54 8.91
N GLY A 113 1.94 3.66 9.51
CA GLY A 113 0.76 4.27 8.89
C GLY A 113 -0.04 3.35 7.97
N PHE A 114 0.22 2.03 8.00
CA PHE A 114 -0.60 1.07 7.28
C PHE A 114 -1.72 0.53 8.15
N HIS A 115 -2.90 0.43 7.55
CA HIS A 115 -4.03 -0.30 8.08
C HIS A 115 -4.26 -1.55 7.23
N PHE A 116 -4.50 -2.68 7.89
CA PHE A 116 -4.76 -3.94 7.22
C PHE A 116 -6.12 -4.47 7.66
N GLU A 117 -6.91 -4.89 6.68
CA GLU A 117 -8.17 -5.59 6.90
C GLU A 117 -8.05 -6.99 6.30
N PHE A 118 -8.22 -8.02 7.13
CA PHE A 118 -8.24 -9.41 6.69
C PHE A 118 -9.60 -9.99 7.02
N THR A 119 -10.25 -10.57 6.04
CA THR A 119 -11.57 -11.20 6.19
C THR A 119 -11.51 -12.67 5.78
N GLY A 120 -12.35 -13.50 6.41
CA GLY A 120 -12.49 -14.92 6.10
C GLY A 120 -12.23 -15.85 7.29
N PRO A 121 -12.10 -17.16 7.05
CA PRO A 121 -12.08 -17.82 5.74
C PRO A 121 -13.45 -17.82 5.04
N TRP A 122 -13.45 -17.55 3.74
CA TRP A 122 -14.64 -17.59 2.87
C TRP A 122 -14.58 -18.81 1.93
N PRO A 123 -15.71 -19.24 1.34
CA PRO A 123 -15.66 -20.22 0.25
C PRO A 123 -14.80 -19.70 -0.91
N ALA A 124 -14.12 -20.62 -1.62
CA ALA A 124 -13.09 -20.29 -2.59
C ALA A 124 -13.62 -19.74 -3.94
N TYR A 125 -14.72 -18.97 -3.95
CA TYR A 125 -15.42 -18.51 -5.16
C TYR A 125 -14.49 -17.81 -6.17
N HIS A 126 -13.50 -17.04 -5.69
CA HIS A 126 -12.49 -16.38 -6.54
C HIS A 126 -11.60 -17.35 -7.33
N PHE A 127 -11.61 -18.65 -6.99
CA PHE A 127 -10.76 -19.68 -7.58
C PHE A 127 -11.55 -20.78 -8.31
N VAL A 128 -12.88 -20.74 -8.30
CA VAL A 128 -13.74 -21.79 -8.91
C VAL A 128 -14.03 -21.51 -10.40
N THR A 129 -13.36 -20.56 -11.05
CA THR A 129 -13.65 -20.24 -12.46
C THR A 129 -12.40 -19.92 -13.25
N ARG A 130 -11.66 -20.96 -13.63
CA ARG A 130 -10.82 -21.02 -14.86
C ARG A 130 -10.72 -22.46 -15.37
N ALA A 131 -11.86 -23.06 -15.68
CA ALA A 131 -11.93 -24.11 -16.70
C ALA A 131 -12.64 -23.48 -17.90
N SER A 132 -11.92 -22.70 -18.69
CA SER A 132 -12.32 -22.48 -20.07
C SER A 132 -11.98 -23.76 -20.83
N GLU A 133 -13.02 -24.34 -21.44
CA GLU A 133 -12.98 -25.48 -22.37
C GLU A 133 -11.95 -25.30 -23.49
#